data_AF-A0A2H0KNE7-F1
#
_entry.id   AF-A0A2H0KNE7-F1
#
_cell.length_a   1.000
_cell.length_b   1.000
_cell.length_c   1.000
_cell.angle_alpha   90.00
_cell.angle_beta   90.00
_cell.angle_gamma   90.00
#
_symmetry.space_group_name_H-M   'P 1'
#
loop_
_entity.id
_entity.type
_entity.pdbx_description
1 polymer ?
#
loop_
_entity_poly.entity_id
_entity_poly.type
_entity_poly.pdbx_seq_one_letter_code
_entity_poly.pdbx_strand_id
1 'polypeptide(L)'
;QLPDRIGQTEDYQKDLVIRILKDKYKISTENGKLSIWLSGEHINKENVEKADSEVEVLIFKQAIALGWDCPRAQILVLFREWHSPIFSIQTVGRIMRMPEPDKGHYQNDILNYGYVYTNLSDIEIKEDLAGGYISIFTSYRKKDYKPIDLLSYYSVRHREKTRLSPFFIQIFLKEAERYQLKKRADKKAIKLDIKVFSDWKTEDIDLLTSKTILADKPIEMSNYDFQRLFDFFVRRSLQEGTVYLYPEDRSVGRIKESIYKFFEKEFKMERGEGEDEAIKTVLSDKNIGHFFNVIDKAKEKYIKEVIERTSELGFIENWNISEKQTFNETYQKEDRRKSIMQPFYIDEKWKSEKAFINYLDSKTNSVEWWFKNSDRDATFFAVPYENGEKKPFYVDFIVKFKDGKIGLFDTHGIHLSDFKAKAEGLHKYIESENKRGKRLFSGLIMNTDSRNYKGRWIYFDETSKEFKNNDFSNWKDLLI
;
A
#
# COMPACT_ATOMS: atom_id res chain seq x y z
N GLN A 1 -10.88 0.47 -24.11
CA GLN A 1 -11.96 -0.29 -23.45
C GLN A 1 -13.27 -0.06 -24.20
N LEU A 2 -13.92 -1.13 -24.65
CA LEU A 2 -15.24 -1.10 -25.31
C LEU A 2 -16.40 -1.22 -24.29
N PRO A 3 -17.62 -0.75 -24.62
CA PRO A 3 -18.81 -0.88 -23.77
C PRO A 3 -19.26 -2.34 -23.55
N ASP A 4 -20.16 -2.57 -22.58
CA ASP A 4 -20.86 -3.85 -22.39
C ASP A 4 -21.91 -4.06 -23.47
N ARG A 5 -22.14 -5.34 -23.85
CA ARG A 5 -23.01 -5.73 -24.99
C ARG A 5 -24.47 -5.39 -24.75
N ILE A 6 -24.93 -4.27 -25.31
CA ILE A 6 -26.36 -3.85 -25.31
C ILE A 6 -26.94 -3.87 -26.74
N GLY A 7 -26.13 -4.02 -27.80
CA GLY A 7 -26.62 -4.11 -29.19
C GLY A 7 -25.53 -4.24 -30.27
N GLN A 8 -25.86 -3.86 -31.52
CA GLN A 8 -24.94 -3.91 -32.69
C GLN A 8 -23.93 -2.75 -32.76
N THR A 9 -24.15 -1.67 -31.99
CA THR A 9 -23.36 -0.43 -32.04
C THR A 9 -21.89 -0.63 -31.61
N GLU A 10 -21.63 -1.61 -30.74
CA GLU A 10 -20.27 -1.89 -30.24
C GLU A 10 -19.39 -2.62 -31.25
N ASP A 11 -19.98 -3.50 -32.06
CA ASP A 11 -19.24 -4.21 -33.11
C ASP A 11 -18.77 -3.20 -34.16
N TYR A 12 -19.60 -2.19 -34.48
CA TYR A 12 -19.20 -1.06 -35.32
C TYR A 12 -18.06 -0.22 -34.72
N GLN A 13 -18.10 0.08 -33.42
CA GLN A 13 -17.02 0.81 -32.75
C GLN A 13 -15.71 0.02 -32.72
N LYS A 14 -15.77 -1.29 -32.42
CA LYS A 14 -14.62 -2.20 -32.49
C LYS A 14 -14.01 -2.15 -33.90
N ASP A 15 -14.82 -2.36 -34.92
CA ASP A 15 -14.36 -2.41 -36.31
C ASP A 15 -13.81 -1.07 -36.78
N LEU A 16 -14.41 0.05 -36.35
CA LEU A 16 -13.91 1.39 -36.65
C LEU A 16 -12.52 1.62 -36.02
N VAL A 17 -12.34 1.25 -34.75
CA VAL A 17 -11.05 1.38 -34.07
C VAL A 17 -10.00 0.49 -34.74
N ILE A 18 -10.32 -0.77 -35.03
CA ILE A 18 -9.42 -1.70 -35.71
C ILE A 18 -9.03 -1.17 -37.09
N ARG A 19 -9.99 -0.63 -37.86
CA ARG A 19 -9.73 -0.03 -39.17
C ARG A 19 -8.81 1.18 -39.07
N ILE A 20 -9.05 2.08 -38.13
CA ILE A 20 -8.18 3.25 -37.91
C ILE A 20 -6.76 2.81 -37.55
N LEU A 21 -6.62 1.84 -36.62
CA LEU A 21 -5.33 1.29 -36.21
C LEU A 21 -4.58 0.67 -37.40
N LYS A 22 -5.28 -0.11 -38.23
CA LYS A 22 -4.69 -0.76 -39.40
C LYS A 22 -4.31 0.25 -40.48
N ASP A 23 -5.23 1.12 -40.88
CA ASP A 23 -5.08 1.97 -42.07
C ASP A 23 -4.15 3.16 -41.81
N LYS A 24 -4.22 3.77 -40.61
CA LYS A 24 -3.43 4.97 -40.29
C LYS A 24 -2.13 4.64 -39.56
N TYR A 25 -2.14 3.64 -38.69
CA TYR A 25 -1.02 3.36 -37.79
C TYR A 25 -0.31 2.03 -38.07
N LYS A 26 -0.80 1.24 -39.03
CA LYS A 26 -0.28 -0.10 -39.35
C LYS A 26 -0.23 -1.00 -38.12
N ILE A 27 -1.22 -0.89 -37.22
CA ILE A 27 -1.37 -1.75 -36.04
C ILE A 27 -2.50 -2.73 -36.34
N SER A 28 -2.20 -4.02 -36.37
CA SER A 28 -3.19 -5.05 -36.71
C SER A 28 -2.91 -6.38 -36.01
N THR A 29 -3.88 -7.30 -36.07
CA THR A 29 -3.70 -8.63 -35.47
C THR A 29 -2.72 -9.47 -36.29
N GLU A 30 -2.66 -9.26 -37.60
CA GLU A 30 -1.81 -10.02 -38.52
C GLU A 30 -0.32 -9.72 -38.33
N ASN A 31 0.02 -8.49 -37.93
CA ASN A 31 1.42 -8.11 -37.65
C ASN A 31 1.79 -8.18 -36.17
N GLY A 32 0.93 -8.75 -35.33
CA GLY A 32 1.18 -8.97 -33.90
C GLY A 32 1.07 -7.72 -33.02
N LYS A 33 0.86 -6.52 -33.58
CA LYS A 33 0.83 -5.27 -32.80
C LYS A 33 -0.50 -5.00 -32.09
N LEU A 34 -1.58 -5.65 -32.53
CA LEU A 34 -2.90 -5.56 -31.92
C LEU A 34 -3.26 -6.87 -31.20
N SER A 35 -3.67 -6.74 -29.94
CA SER A 35 -4.24 -7.81 -29.13
C SER A 35 -5.74 -7.56 -28.86
N ILE A 36 -6.53 -8.63 -28.88
CA ILE A 36 -7.97 -8.59 -28.61
C ILE A 36 -8.29 -9.56 -27.48
N TRP A 37 -8.93 -9.04 -26.43
CA TRP A 37 -9.40 -9.82 -25.28
C TRP A 37 -10.85 -9.51 -24.96
N LEU A 38 -11.74 -10.27 -25.61
CA LEU A 38 -13.19 -10.18 -25.46
C LEU A 38 -13.76 -11.53 -25.00
N SER A 39 -15.02 -11.55 -24.58
CA SER A 39 -15.70 -12.82 -24.21
C SER A 39 -15.81 -13.70 -25.46
N GLY A 40 -15.08 -14.81 -25.49
CA GLY A 40 -15.05 -15.74 -26.63
C GLY A 40 -14.05 -15.41 -27.74
N GLU A 41 -13.23 -14.36 -27.60
CA GLU A 41 -12.23 -13.97 -28.60
C GLU A 41 -10.93 -13.53 -27.91
N HIS A 42 -9.87 -14.30 -28.13
CA HIS A 42 -8.53 -14.03 -27.61
C HIS A 42 -7.53 -14.12 -28.77
N ILE A 43 -6.92 -12.99 -29.15
CA ILE A 43 -5.97 -12.90 -30.25
C ILE A 43 -4.71 -12.18 -29.75
N ASN A 44 -3.53 -12.73 -30.03
CA ASN A 44 -2.22 -12.17 -29.64
C ASN A 44 -2.17 -11.77 -28.17
N LYS A 45 -2.70 -12.61 -27.28
CA LYS A 45 -2.81 -12.30 -25.84
C LYS A 45 -1.54 -12.72 -25.08
N GLU A 46 -0.78 -13.66 -25.62
CA GLU A 46 0.37 -14.20 -24.92
C GLU A 46 1.43 -13.12 -24.68
N ASN A 47 1.93 -13.02 -23.45
CA ASN A 47 3.05 -12.17 -23.08
C ASN A 47 2.86 -10.66 -23.30
N VAL A 48 1.62 -10.16 -23.44
CA VAL A 48 1.35 -8.71 -23.64
C VAL A 48 1.93 -7.88 -22.50
N GLU A 49 2.01 -8.44 -21.29
CA GLU A 49 2.57 -7.81 -20.09
C GLU A 49 4.10 -7.67 -20.10
N LYS A 50 4.81 -8.40 -20.95
CA LYS A 50 6.28 -8.33 -21.00
C LYS A 50 6.75 -7.02 -21.62
N ALA A 51 7.87 -6.51 -21.12
CA ALA A 51 8.46 -5.25 -21.57
C ALA A 51 8.88 -5.26 -23.06
N ASP A 52 9.24 -6.43 -23.58
CA ASP A 52 9.67 -6.68 -24.97
C ASP A 52 8.52 -7.14 -25.88
N SER A 53 7.27 -7.05 -25.43
CA SER A 53 6.11 -7.41 -26.25
C SER A 53 5.91 -6.42 -27.40
N GLU A 54 5.84 -6.96 -28.62
CA GLU A 54 5.51 -6.23 -29.86
C GLU A 54 4.07 -5.68 -29.88
N VAL A 55 3.21 -6.12 -28.95
CA VAL A 55 1.83 -5.63 -28.85
C VAL A 55 1.86 -4.17 -28.38
N GLU A 56 1.26 -3.29 -29.17
CA GLU A 56 1.14 -1.85 -28.88
C GLU A 56 -0.25 -1.50 -28.32
N VAL A 57 -1.30 -2.21 -28.76
CA VAL A 57 -2.69 -1.92 -28.39
C VAL A 57 -3.43 -3.18 -27.96
N LEU A 58 -4.16 -3.09 -26.84
CA LEU A 58 -5.08 -4.12 -26.37
C LEU A 58 -6.52 -3.61 -26.37
N ILE A 59 -7.40 -4.30 -27.08
CA ILE A 59 -8.85 -4.06 -27.06
C ILE A 59 -9.52 -5.04 -26.09
N PHE A 60 -10.27 -4.51 -25.12
CA PHE A 60 -10.93 -5.30 -24.08
C PHE A 60 -12.26 -4.66 -23.63
N LYS A 61 -13.13 -5.46 -22.97
CA LYS A 61 -14.38 -5.01 -22.31
C LYS A 61 -14.22 -4.86 -20.79
N GLN A 62 -14.42 -5.92 -20.03
CA GLN A 62 -14.27 -5.91 -18.56
C GLN A 62 -13.10 -6.76 -18.04
N ALA A 63 -12.50 -7.60 -18.90
CA ALA A 63 -11.56 -8.65 -18.48
C ALA A 63 -10.32 -8.15 -17.73
N ILE A 64 -9.90 -6.89 -17.95
CA ILE A 64 -8.77 -6.29 -17.22
C ILE A 64 -9.09 -6.04 -15.74
N ALA A 65 -10.37 -5.90 -15.38
CA ALA A 65 -10.77 -5.62 -14.00
C ALA A 65 -10.63 -6.82 -13.05
N LEU A 66 -10.68 -8.06 -13.57
CA LEU A 66 -10.77 -9.27 -12.74
C LEU A 66 -9.42 -9.99 -12.48
N GLY A 67 -8.31 -9.59 -13.12
CA GLY A 67 -7.04 -10.29 -12.89
C GLY A 67 -5.84 -9.99 -13.78
N TRP A 68 -5.91 -9.01 -14.68
CA TRP A 68 -4.78 -8.72 -15.58
C TRP A 68 -3.89 -7.57 -15.09
N ASP A 69 -2.59 -7.81 -14.97
CA ASP A 69 -1.59 -6.79 -14.61
C ASP A 69 -0.61 -6.59 -15.77
N CYS A 70 -0.56 -5.38 -16.32
CA CYS A 70 0.38 -4.98 -17.36
C CYS A 70 0.99 -3.63 -16.97
N PRO A 71 2.11 -3.64 -16.22
CA PRO A 71 2.73 -2.42 -15.71
C PRO A 71 3.17 -1.45 -16.82
N ARG A 72 3.45 -1.94 -18.03
CA ARG A 72 3.84 -1.10 -19.18
C ARG A 72 2.66 -0.39 -19.85
N ALA A 73 1.42 -0.69 -19.49
CA ALA A 73 0.26 -0.01 -20.05
C ALA A 73 0.10 1.38 -19.41
N GLN A 74 0.41 2.43 -20.16
CA GLN A 74 0.36 3.83 -19.67
C GLN A 74 -0.82 4.63 -20.22
N ILE A 75 -1.52 4.13 -21.24
CA ILE A 75 -2.62 4.85 -21.91
C ILE A 75 -3.89 4.00 -21.84
N LEU A 76 -4.97 4.59 -21.34
CA LEU A 76 -6.30 4.01 -21.30
C LEU A 76 -7.27 4.88 -22.09
N VAL A 77 -7.88 4.32 -23.13
CA VAL A 77 -8.95 4.97 -23.89
C VAL A 77 -10.28 4.32 -23.51
N LEU A 78 -11.22 5.12 -23.04
CA LEU A 78 -12.54 4.70 -22.57
C LEU A 78 -13.62 5.18 -23.55
N PHE A 79 -14.43 4.24 -24.05
CA PHE A 79 -15.60 4.53 -24.89
C PHE A 79 -16.94 4.31 -24.16
N ARG A 80 -16.91 4.05 -22.85
CA ARG A 80 -18.08 3.69 -22.02
C ARG A 80 -18.52 4.87 -21.14
N GLU A 81 -19.83 5.04 -20.98
CA GLU A 81 -20.42 5.87 -19.93
C GLU A 81 -20.20 5.28 -18.52
N TRP A 82 -19.76 6.12 -17.58
CA TRP A 82 -19.52 5.72 -16.19
C TRP A 82 -20.84 5.46 -15.47
N HIS A 83 -21.33 4.23 -15.51
CA HIS A 83 -22.47 3.83 -14.68
C HIS A 83 -22.05 3.45 -13.24
N SER A 84 -20.77 3.11 -13.01
CA SER A 84 -20.24 2.77 -11.67
C SER A 84 -18.83 3.34 -11.45
N PRO A 85 -18.66 4.34 -10.56
CA PRO A 85 -17.36 4.96 -10.23
C PRO A 85 -16.31 3.99 -9.65
N ILE A 86 -16.75 2.92 -8.97
CA ILE A 86 -15.86 1.98 -8.27
C ILE A 86 -15.03 1.14 -9.26
N PHE A 87 -15.64 0.73 -10.37
CA PHE A 87 -14.97 -0.05 -11.42
C PHE A 87 -13.85 0.77 -12.11
N SER A 88 -14.08 2.07 -12.26
CA SER A 88 -13.15 2.98 -12.93
C SER A 88 -11.86 3.18 -12.12
N ILE A 89 -11.94 3.33 -10.79
CA ILE A 89 -10.76 3.51 -9.94
C ILE A 89 -9.84 2.28 -9.98
N GLN A 90 -10.39 1.07 -9.96
CA GLN A 90 -9.58 -0.15 -10.07
C GLN A 90 -8.90 -0.27 -11.43
N THR A 91 -9.57 0.14 -12.51
CA THR A 91 -9.00 0.10 -13.87
C THR A 91 -7.91 1.16 -14.05
N VAL A 92 -8.14 2.39 -13.56
CA VAL A 92 -7.14 3.47 -13.55
C VAL A 92 -5.94 3.08 -12.70
N GLY A 93 -6.14 2.48 -11.52
CA GLY A 93 -5.06 2.02 -10.66
C GLY A 93 -4.13 0.97 -11.28
N ARG A 94 -4.59 0.24 -12.31
CA ARG A 94 -3.74 -0.68 -13.09
C ARG A 94 -2.85 0.04 -14.11
N ILE A 95 -3.29 1.19 -14.61
CA ILE A 95 -2.57 2.03 -15.60
C ILE A 95 -1.63 3.03 -14.93
N MET A 96 -1.91 3.41 -13.68
CA MET A 96 -1.09 4.31 -12.86
C MET A 96 0.19 3.64 -12.32
N ARG A 97 0.53 2.43 -12.77
CA ARG A 97 1.74 1.71 -12.34
C ARG A 97 2.95 2.22 -13.12
N MET A 98 4.11 2.26 -12.46
CA MET A 98 5.37 2.48 -13.16
C MET A 98 5.71 1.24 -13.99
N PRO A 99 6.07 1.39 -15.29
CA PRO A 99 6.47 0.26 -16.13
C PRO A 99 7.65 -0.52 -15.54
N GLU A 100 8.61 0.18 -14.94
CA GLU A 100 9.80 -0.38 -14.31
C GLU A 100 9.84 0.05 -12.84
N PRO A 101 9.06 -0.59 -11.95
CA PRO A 101 8.89 -0.13 -10.57
C PRO A 101 10.21 -0.13 -9.79
N ASP A 102 11.13 -1.04 -10.14
CA ASP A 102 12.46 -1.12 -9.50
C ASP A 102 13.38 0.06 -9.87
N LYS A 103 13.13 0.74 -11.00
CA LYS A 103 13.87 1.94 -11.41
C LYS A 103 13.28 3.23 -10.81
N GLY A 104 12.04 3.18 -10.32
CA GLY A 104 11.33 4.35 -9.83
C GLY A 104 10.96 5.32 -10.95
N HIS A 105 10.90 6.62 -10.63
CA HIS A 105 10.51 7.66 -11.58
C HIS A 105 11.61 7.96 -12.61
N TYR A 106 11.20 8.10 -13.87
CA TYR A 106 12.08 8.48 -14.97
C TYR A 106 12.41 9.98 -14.93
N GLN A 107 13.55 10.35 -15.51
CA GLN A 107 13.96 11.75 -15.70
C GLN A 107 13.00 12.52 -16.61
N ASN A 108 12.43 11.85 -17.62
CA ASN A 108 11.39 12.46 -18.45
C ASN A 108 10.04 12.34 -17.74
N ASP A 109 9.53 13.47 -17.26
CA ASP A 109 8.30 13.50 -16.47
C ASP A 109 7.08 12.94 -17.19
N ILE A 110 6.98 13.05 -18.52
CA ILE A 110 5.83 12.53 -19.27
C ILE A 110 5.67 11.01 -19.09
N LEU A 111 6.78 10.30 -18.86
CA LEU A 111 6.81 8.85 -18.67
C LEU A 111 6.38 8.43 -17.26
N ASN A 112 6.21 9.38 -16.34
CA ASN A 112 5.76 9.15 -14.97
C ASN A 112 4.23 9.29 -14.81
N TYR A 113 3.50 9.57 -15.91
CA TYR A 113 2.05 9.75 -15.90
C TYR A 113 1.34 8.59 -16.60
N GLY A 114 0.20 8.19 -16.06
CA GLY A 114 -0.81 7.42 -16.79
C GLY A 114 -1.80 8.37 -17.46
N TYR A 115 -2.15 8.11 -18.71
CA TYR A 115 -3.07 8.93 -19.50
C TYR A 115 -4.41 8.23 -19.67
N VAL A 116 -5.50 8.92 -19.33
CA VAL A 116 -6.85 8.43 -19.53
C VAL A 116 -7.58 9.37 -20.48
N TYR A 117 -8.00 8.84 -21.63
CA TYR A 117 -8.82 9.54 -22.61
C TYR A 117 -10.24 9.00 -22.56
N THR A 118 -11.23 9.88 -22.44
CA THR A 118 -12.64 9.52 -22.36
C THR A 118 -13.48 10.52 -23.15
N ASN A 119 -14.63 10.09 -23.65
CA ASN A 119 -15.61 10.92 -24.35
C ASN A 119 -16.64 11.58 -23.40
N LEU A 120 -16.42 11.48 -22.09
CA LEU A 120 -17.30 12.06 -21.07
C LEU A 120 -16.96 13.53 -20.83
N SER A 121 -17.99 14.37 -20.77
CA SER A 121 -17.87 15.81 -20.47
C SER A 121 -17.52 16.06 -19.00
N ASP A 122 -18.01 15.21 -18.09
CA ASP A 122 -17.91 15.40 -16.64
C ASP A 122 -17.44 14.11 -15.96
N ILE A 123 -16.15 14.07 -15.62
CA ILE A 123 -15.62 13.03 -14.75
C ILE A 123 -15.76 13.54 -13.31
N GLU A 124 -16.94 13.35 -12.70
CA GLU A 124 -17.05 13.44 -11.24
C GLU A 124 -16.36 12.21 -10.63
N ILE A 125 -15.06 12.34 -10.38
CA ILE A 125 -14.35 11.40 -9.54
C ILE A 125 -14.95 11.57 -8.13
N LYS A 126 -15.82 10.64 -7.72
CA LYS A 126 -16.40 10.68 -6.36
C LYS A 126 -15.27 10.75 -5.33
N GLU A 127 -15.18 11.90 -4.67
CA GLU A 127 -14.15 12.30 -3.70
C GLU A 127 -13.90 11.22 -2.63
N ASP A 128 -14.95 10.52 -2.20
CA ASP A 128 -14.92 9.52 -1.12
C ASP A 128 -14.10 8.25 -1.39
N LEU A 129 -13.74 7.95 -2.66
CA LEU A 129 -12.97 6.74 -3.02
C LEU A 129 -11.59 7.04 -3.62
N ALA A 130 -11.40 8.23 -4.19
CA ALA A 130 -10.15 8.62 -4.88
C ALA A 130 -9.26 9.57 -4.07
N GLY A 131 -9.78 10.17 -2.99
CA GLY A 131 -9.10 11.15 -2.14
C GLY A 131 -7.81 10.62 -1.52
N GLY A 132 -6.71 10.66 -2.27
CA GLY A 132 -5.40 10.15 -1.86
C GLY A 132 -4.66 9.33 -2.91
N TYR A 133 -5.36 8.75 -3.89
CA TYR A 133 -4.75 7.90 -4.93
C TYR A 133 -4.25 8.69 -6.13
N ILE A 134 -4.92 9.79 -6.47
CA ILE A 134 -4.59 10.60 -7.64
C ILE A 134 -3.82 11.83 -7.19
N SER A 135 -2.60 11.96 -7.69
CA SER A 135 -1.78 13.15 -7.56
C SER A 135 -2.14 14.13 -8.67
N ILE A 136 -2.67 15.29 -8.31
CA ILE A 136 -3.13 16.33 -9.24
C ILE A 136 -2.13 17.48 -9.32
N PHE A 137 -1.46 17.77 -8.20
CA PHE A 137 -0.49 18.83 -8.11
C PHE A 137 0.92 18.27 -7.92
N THR A 138 1.91 18.97 -8.48
CA THR A 138 3.33 18.64 -8.31
C THR A 138 4.08 19.89 -7.90
N SER A 139 4.91 19.76 -6.86
CA SER A 139 5.85 20.77 -6.41
C SER A 139 7.27 20.31 -6.70
N TYR A 140 8.13 21.25 -7.07
CA TYR A 140 9.53 21.01 -7.40
C TYR A 140 10.44 21.74 -6.40
N ARG A 141 11.50 21.06 -5.99
CA ARG A 141 12.57 21.67 -5.20
C ARG A 141 13.25 22.77 -6.01
N LYS A 142 13.51 23.92 -5.39
CA LYS A 142 14.24 25.00 -6.08
C LYS A 142 15.62 24.52 -6.55
N LYS A 143 16.03 25.01 -7.73
CA LYS A 143 17.27 24.58 -8.41
C LYS A 143 18.55 25.00 -7.69
N ASP A 144 18.50 26.05 -6.88
CA ASP A 144 19.62 26.57 -6.09
C ASP A 144 19.81 25.82 -4.75
N TYR A 145 19.04 24.74 -4.52
CA TYR A 145 19.18 23.88 -3.36
C TYR A 145 20.59 23.29 -3.25
N LYS A 146 21.21 23.47 -2.09
CA LYS A 146 22.45 22.80 -1.71
C LYS A 146 22.14 21.61 -0.81
N PRO A 147 22.71 20.42 -1.07
CA PRO A 147 22.53 19.27 -0.21
C PRO A 147 22.86 19.56 1.25
N ILE A 148 22.01 19.06 2.15
CA ILE A 148 22.16 19.14 3.61
C ILE A 148 22.68 17.82 4.20
N ASP A 149 22.50 16.71 3.47
CA ASP A 149 22.99 15.36 3.78
C ASP A 149 22.72 14.95 5.23
N LEU A 150 21.45 14.89 5.62
CA LEU A 150 21.04 14.48 6.96
C LEU A 150 20.94 12.95 7.06
N LEU A 151 21.28 12.36 8.20
CA LEU A 151 21.00 10.96 8.47
C LEU A 151 19.51 10.76 8.77
N SER A 152 18.74 10.22 7.83
CA SER A 152 17.30 9.98 8.02
C SER A 152 17.01 8.52 8.37
N TYR A 153 15.97 8.29 9.17
CA TYR A 153 15.46 6.97 9.52
C TYR A 153 14.07 6.73 8.94
N TYR A 154 13.73 5.49 8.64
CA TYR A 154 12.40 5.13 8.18
C TYR A 154 11.95 3.78 8.73
N SER A 155 10.64 3.58 8.80
CA SER A 155 10.07 2.29 9.16
C SER A 155 10.26 1.31 8.01
N VAL A 156 11.00 0.22 8.25
CA VAL A 156 11.09 -0.86 7.27
C VAL A 156 9.71 -1.52 7.17
N ARG A 157 9.12 -1.51 5.98
CA ARG A 157 7.80 -2.12 5.76
C ARG A 157 7.89 -3.64 5.89
N HIS A 158 7.57 -4.16 7.06
CA HIS A 158 7.42 -5.59 7.28
C HIS A 158 6.04 -6.06 6.82
N ARG A 159 5.88 -6.26 5.49
CA ARG A 159 4.66 -6.85 4.90
C ARG A 159 4.29 -8.17 5.57
N GLU A 160 5.28 -8.86 6.14
CA GLU A 160 5.14 -10.11 6.89
C GLU A 160 4.29 -9.98 8.17
N LYS A 161 4.07 -8.77 8.72
CA LYS A 161 3.17 -8.56 9.87
C LYS A 161 1.69 -8.70 9.52
N THR A 162 1.34 -8.45 8.25
CA THR A 162 -0.06 -8.46 7.78
C THR A 162 -0.31 -9.51 6.69
N ARG A 163 0.74 -10.23 6.27
CA ARG A 163 0.71 -11.24 5.20
C ARG A 163 1.64 -12.40 5.52
N LEU A 164 1.29 -13.58 5.02
CA LEU A 164 2.12 -14.77 5.15
C LEU A 164 3.22 -14.79 4.09
N SER A 165 4.47 -14.99 4.51
CA SER A 165 5.62 -15.21 3.63
C SER A 165 5.90 -16.72 3.45
N PRO A 166 6.85 -17.12 2.57
CA PRO A 166 7.24 -18.53 2.46
C PRO A 166 7.67 -19.17 3.78
N PHE A 167 8.11 -18.38 4.75
CA PHE A 167 8.50 -18.85 6.07
C PHE A 167 7.33 -19.52 6.81
N PHE A 168 6.09 -19.08 6.58
CA PHE A 168 4.88 -19.68 7.16
C PHE A 168 4.77 -21.18 6.85
N ILE A 169 5.18 -21.62 5.65
CA ILE A 169 5.13 -23.04 5.25
C ILE A 169 5.98 -23.89 6.20
N GLN A 170 7.16 -23.41 6.56
CA GLN A 170 8.06 -24.12 7.47
C GLN A 170 7.46 -24.21 8.88
N ILE A 171 6.80 -23.13 9.34
CA ILE A 171 6.12 -23.11 10.63
C ILE A 171 4.92 -24.06 10.62
N PHE A 172 4.09 -24.01 9.58
CA PHE A 172 2.94 -24.90 9.41
C PHE A 172 3.36 -26.37 9.48
N LEU A 173 4.39 -26.79 8.74
CA LEU A 173 4.86 -28.18 8.76
C LEU A 173 5.35 -28.61 10.15
N LYS A 174 6.04 -27.72 10.88
CA LYS A 174 6.47 -27.99 12.26
C LYS A 174 5.27 -28.11 13.21
N GLU A 175 4.27 -27.25 13.09
CA GLU A 175 3.07 -27.31 13.93
C GLU A 175 2.17 -28.50 13.56
N ALA A 176 2.13 -28.91 12.30
CA ALA A 176 1.44 -30.13 11.85
C ALA A 176 2.06 -31.38 12.49
N GLU A 177 3.40 -31.45 12.55
CA GLU A 177 4.13 -32.53 13.22
C GLU A 177 3.86 -32.54 14.74
N ARG A 178 3.95 -31.39 15.40
CA ARG A 178 3.65 -31.23 16.84
C ARG A 178 2.21 -31.62 17.17
N TYR A 179 1.26 -31.23 16.33
CA TYR A 179 -0.15 -31.59 16.48
C TYR A 179 -0.44 -33.07 16.14
N GLN A 180 0.53 -33.75 15.53
CA GLN A 180 0.40 -35.11 14.99
C GLN A 180 -0.70 -35.20 13.94
N LEU A 181 -0.80 -34.19 13.07
CA LEU A 181 -1.86 -34.04 12.08
C LEU A 181 -2.02 -35.29 11.19
N LYS A 182 -0.91 -35.91 10.79
CA LYS A 182 -0.91 -37.16 10.00
C LYS A 182 -1.71 -38.29 10.63
N LYS A 183 -1.61 -38.46 11.96
CA LYS A 183 -2.31 -39.53 12.70
C LYS A 183 -3.79 -39.23 12.91
N ARG A 184 -4.15 -37.94 12.93
CA ARG A 184 -5.50 -37.44 13.20
C ARG A 184 -6.33 -37.27 11.92
N ALA A 185 -5.69 -37.01 10.78
CA ALA A 185 -6.37 -36.88 9.50
C ALA A 185 -6.79 -38.26 8.95
N ASP A 186 -8.09 -38.45 8.76
CA ASP A 186 -8.68 -39.65 8.15
C ASP A 186 -8.71 -39.50 6.63
N LYS A 187 -7.76 -40.15 5.93
CA LYS A 187 -7.66 -40.13 4.46
C LYS A 187 -8.85 -40.82 3.76
N LYS A 188 -9.60 -41.68 4.46
CA LYS A 188 -10.74 -42.41 3.89
C LYS A 188 -12.08 -41.69 4.10
N ALA A 189 -12.08 -40.61 4.87
CA ALA A 189 -13.26 -39.80 5.08
C ALA A 189 -13.44 -38.82 3.92
N ILE A 190 -14.45 -39.06 3.08
CA ILE A 190 -14.87 -38.19 1.99
C ILE A 190 -16.22 -37.52 2.32
N LYS A 191 -16.83 -37.86 3.45
CA LYS A 191 -18.12 -37.31 3.85
C LYS A 191 -17.97 -35.83 4.18
N LEU A 192 -18.74 -35.02 3.47
CA LEU A 192 -18.82 -33.57 3.68
C LEU A 192 -20.16 -33.27 4.35
N ASP A 193 -20.13 -32.65 5.53
CA ASP A 193 -21.34 -32.07 6.13
C ASP A 193 -21.47 -30.62 5.67
N ILE A 194 -22.35 -30.40 4.68
CA ILE A 194 -22.61 -29.08 4.10
C ILE A 194 -23.14 -28.09 5.16
N LYS A 195 -23.75 -28.58 6.27
CA LYS A 195 -24.20 -27.70 7.36
C LYS A 195 -23.06 -26.94 8.03
N VAL A 196 -21.86 -27.52 8.05
CA VAL A 196 -20.65 -26.85 8.54
C VAL A 196 -20.37 -25.58 7.73
N PHE A 197 -20.73 -25.56 6.44
CA PHE A 197 -20.52 -24.44 5.53
C PHE A 197 -21.72 -23.48 5.47
N SER A 198 -22.95 -23.91 5.79
CA SER A 198 -24.12 -23.01 5.85
C SER A 198 -24.07 -22.02 7.01
N ASP A 199 -23.41 -22.40 8.11
CA ASP A 199 -23.16 -21.50 9.25
C ASP A 199 -22.04 -20.48 8.94
N TRP A 200 -21.32 -20.63 7.82
CA TRP A 200 -20.26 -19.72 7.36
C TRP A 200 -20.82 -18.68 6.37
N LYS A 201 -21.23 -17.51 6.86
CA LYS A 201 -21.91 -16.47 6.05
C LYS A 201 -21.14 -16.06 4.78
N THR A 202 -21.70 -16.29 3.58
CA THR A 202 -21.79 -15.36 2.42
C THR A 202 -22.58 -15.97 1.23
N GLU A 203 -23.12 -15.08 0.40
CA GLU A 203 -24.10 -15.25 -0.71
C GLU A 203 -23.79 -16.33 -1.77
N ASP A 204 -22.55 -16.82 -1.88
CA ASP A 204 -22.13 -17.79 -2.92
C ASP A 204 -22.26 -19.26 -2.48
N ILE A 205 -22.22 -19.56 -1.17
CA ILE A 205 -22.46 -20.94 -0.67
C ILE A 205 -23.93 -21.32 -0.86
N ASP A 206 -24.84 -20.34 -0.80
CA ASP A 206 -26.28 -20.55 -1.03
C ASP A 206 -26.60 -21.07 -2.44
N LEU A 207 -25.76 -20.76 -3.44
CA LEU A 207 -25.86 -21.31 -4.81
C LEU A 207 -25.46 -22.79 -4.90
N LEU A 208 -24.63 -23.28 -3.98
CA LEU A 208 -24.25 -24.70 -3.88
C LEU A 208 -25.25 -25.49 -3.03
N THR A 209 -25.77 -24.89 -1.95
CA THR A 209 -26.78 -25.51 -1.08
C THR A 209 -28.17 -25.56 -1.71
N SER A 210 -28.51 -24.60 -2.59
CA SER A 210 -29.78 -24.59 -3.34
C SER A 210 -29.91 -25.74 -4.35
N LYS A 211 -28.80 -26.36 -4.77
CA LYS A 211 -28.86 -27.64 -5.49
C LYS A 211 -29.29 -28.80 -4.58
N THR A 212 -29.09 -28.69 -3.27
CA THR A 212 -29.33 -29.70 -2.23
C THR A 212 -30.75 -29.68 -1.66
N ILE A 213 -31.66 -28.89 -2.24
CA ILE A 213 -33.06 -28.89 -1.85
C ILE A 213 -33.87 -29.35 -3.05
N LEU A 214 -33.83 -30.65 -3.32
CA LEU A 214 -34.92 -31.49 -3.83
C LEU A 214 -34.35 -32.88 -4.19
N ALA A 215 -34.93 -33.90 -3.56
CA ALA A 215 -34.84 -35.33 -3.87
C ALA A 215 -33.71 -36.15 -3.20
N ASP A 216 -34.11 -37.33 -2.75
CA ASP A 216 -33.35 -38.48 -2.23
C ASP A 216 -32.31 -39.05 -3.21
N LYS A 217 -31.51 -38.21 -3.87
CA LYS A 217 -30.37 -38.64 -4.70
C LYS A 217 -29.10 -37.88 -4.31
N PRO A 218 -27.97 -38.57 -4.16
CA PRO A 218 -26.69 -37.91 -3.87
C PRO A 218 -26.34 -36.98 -5.03
N ILE A 219 -26.17 -35.70 -4.73
CA ILE A 219 -25.66 -34.72 -5.70
C ILE A 219 -24.16 -34.95 -5.84
N GLU A 220 -23.72 -35.28 -7.04
CA GLU A 220 -22.30 -35.36 -7.35
C GLU A 220 -21.72 -33.95 -7.43
N MET A 221 -20.97 -33.55 -6.40
CA MET A 221 -20.19 -32.32 -6.42
C MET A 221 -19.00 -32.46 -7.37
N SER A 222 -18.77 -31.45 -8.21
CA SER A 222 -17.61 -31.43 -9.11
C SER A 222 -16.32 -31.07 -8.36
N ASN A 223 -15.15 -31.42 -8.90
CA ASN A 223 -13.86 -31.00 -8.33
C ASN A 223 -13.74 -29.46 -8.25
N TYR A 224 -14.40 -28.74 -9.16
CA TYR A 224 -14.47 -27.28 -9.13
C TYR A 224 -15.22 -26.75 -7.89
N ASP A 225 -16.28 -27.43 -7.46
CA ASP A 225 -17.03 -27.06 -6.25
C ASP A 225 -16.19 -27.29 -4.99
N PHE A 226 -15.44 -28.39 -4.93
CA PHE A 226 -14.48 -28.65 -3.85
C PHE A 226 -13.36 -27.60 -3.79
N GLN A 227 -12.84 -27.15 -4.94
CA GLN A 227 -11.85 -26.08 -4.99
C GLN A 227 -12.41 -24.77 -4.41
N ARG A 228 -13.67 -24.40 -4.72
CA ARG A 228 -14.31 -23.21 -4.15
C ARG A 228 -14.47 -23.30 -2.63
N LEU A 229 -14.91 -24.45 -2.12
CA LEU A 229 -15.03 -24.68 -0.67
C LEU A 229 -13.68 -24.65 0.03
N PHE A 230 -12.64 -25.15 -0.62
CA PHE A 230 -11.27 -25.08 -0.11
C PHE A 230 -10.76 -23.65 -0.02
N ASP A 231 -11.00 -22.85 -1.07
CA ASP A 231 -10.66 -21.44 -1.09
C ASP A 231 -11.37 -20.67 0.03
N PHE A 232 -12.64 -20.99 0.27
CA PHE A 232 -13.41 -20.43 1.39
C PHE A 232 -12.80 -20.82 2.74
N PHE A 233 -12.53 -22.11 2.96
CA PHE A 233 -11.90 -22.60 4.19
C PHE A 233 -10.56 -21.89 4.46
N VAL A 234 -9.72 -21.75 3.44
CA VAL A 234 -8.43 -21.07 3.58
C VAL A 234 -8.60 -19.59 3.93
N ARG A 235 -9.49 -18.87 3.24
CA ARG A 235 -9.76 -17.45 3.53
C ARG A 235 -10.30 -17.25 4.94
N ARG A 236 -11.23 -18.11 5.37
CA ARG A 236 -11.75 -18.13 6.74
C ARG A 236 -10.65 -18.40 7.76
N SER A 237 -9.77 -19.36 7.49
CA SER A 237 -8.65 -19.69 8.38
C SER A 237 -7.65 -18.54 8.54
N LEU A 238 -7.61 -17.54 7.63
CA LEU A 238 -6.85 -16.30 7.84
C LEU A 238 -7.57 -15.34 8.78
N GLN A 239 -8.90 -15.26 8.67
CA GLN A 239 -9.72 -14.28 9.38
C GLN A 239 -10.16 -14.73 10.77
N GLU A 240 -10.13 -16.03 11.06
CA GLU A 240 -10.61 -16.58 12.33
C GLU A 240 -9.50 -17.24 13.16
N GLY A 241 -9.74 -17.40 14.46
CA GLY A 241 -8.79 -17.97 15.41
C GLY A 241 -8.10 -16.89 16.24
N THR A 242 -6.91 -17.21 16.76
CA THR A 242 -6.17 -16.35 17.69
C THR A 242 -5.57 -15.11 16.99
N VAL A 243 -5.24 -15.23 15.71
CA VAL A 243 -4.65 -14.14 14.90
C VAL A 243 -5.49 -13.87 13.67
N TYR A 244 -5.91 -12.60 13.50
CA TYR A 244 -6.59 -12.12 12.30
C TYR A 244 -5.59 -11.65 11.24
N LEU A 245 -5.70 -12.17 10.01
CA LEU A 245 -4.97 -11.70 8.84
C LEU A 245 -5.95 -11.42 7.69
N TYR A 246 -5.74 -10.31 6.97
CA TYR A 246 -6.57 -9.99 5.81
C TYR A 246 -6.36 -11.03 4.69
N PRO A 247 -7.43 -11.61 4.10
CA PRO A 247 -7.33 -12.73 3.17
C PRO A 247 -6.95 -12.29 1.75
N GLU A 248 -5.80 -11.65 1.59
CA GLU A 248 -5.24 -11.36 0.27
C GLU A 248 -4.65 -12.61 -0.39
N ASP A 249 -4.65 -12.64 -1.72
CA ASP A 249 -4.41 -13.86 -2.49
C ASP A 249 -3.04 -14.51 -2.25
N ARG A 250 -2.00 -13.75 -1.88
CA ARG A 250 -0.69 -14.36 -1.58
C ARG A 250 -0.74 -15.15 -0.29
N SER A 251 -1.34 -14.60 0.76
CA SER A 251 -1.51 -15.29 2.05
C SER A 251 -2.43 -16.51 1.93
N VAL A 252 -3.50 -16.40 1.12
CA VAL A 252 -4.33 -17.55 0.73
C VAL A 252 -3.48 -18.61 0.04
N GLY A 253 -2.67 -18.21 -0.94
CA GLY A 253 -1.73 -19.09 -1.63
C GLY A 253 -0.74 -19.77 -0.70
N ARG A 254 -0.23 -19.09 0.33
CA ARG A 254 0.70 -19.68 1.30
C ARG A 254 0.08 -20.76 2.17
N ILE A 255 -1.17 -20.60 2.60
CA ILE A 255 -1.86 -21.67 3.34
C ILE A 255 -2.09 -22.87 2.43
N LYS A 256 -2.59 -22.65 1.20
CA LYS A 256 -2.76 -23.72 0.21
C LYS A 256 -1.46 -24.49 -0.02
N GLU A 257 -0.37 -23.76 -0.30
CA GLU A 257 0.97 -24.34 -0.49
C GLU A 257 1.44 -25.14 0.73
N SER A 258 1.17 -24.65 1.95
CA SER A 258 1.52 -25.35 3.18
C SER A 258 0.78 -26.67 3.34
N ILE A 259 -0.52 -26.68 3.03
CA ILE A 259 -1.36 -27.88 3.05
C ILE A 259 -0.86 -28.88 2.00
N TYR A 260 -0.65 -28.46 0.75
CA TYR A 260 -0.15 -29.35 -0.29
C TYR A 260 1.23 -29.94 0.06
N LYS A 261 2.16 -29.12 0.57
CA LYS A 261 3.47 -29.60 1.04
C LYS A 261 3.38 -30.60 2.19
N PHE A 262 2.38 -30.46 3.05
CA PHE A 262 2.11 -31.46 4.09
C PHE A 262 1.67 -32.79 3.48
N PHE A 263 0.76 -32.77 2.50
CA PHE A 263 0.34 -33.99 1.81
C PHE A 263 1.46 -34.64 1.00
N GLU A 264 2.26 -33.84 0.32
CA GLU A 264 3.48 -34.28 -0.39
C GLU A 264 4.43 -34.99 0.59
N LYS A 265 4.79 -34.34 1.70
CA LYS A 265 5.76 -34.87 2.66
C LYS A 265 5.24 -36.08 3.43
N GLU A 266 4.02 -36.04 3.93
CA GLU A 266 3.51 -37.05 4.86
C GLU A 266 2.78 -38.20 4.17
N PHE A 267 2.17 -37.94 3.02
CA PHE A 267 1.35 -38.90 2.28
C PHE A 267 1.90 -39.25 0.89
N LYS A 268 3.06 -38.69 0.50
CA LYS A 268 3.71 -38.94 -0.80
C LYS A 268 2.79 -38.69 -2.00
N MET A 269 1.91 -37.69 -1.89
CA MET A 269 1.08 -37.22 -3.00
C MET A 269 1.92 -36.27 -3.88
N GLU A 270 2.14 -36.63 -5.13
CA GLU A 270 2.91 -35.82 -6.06
C GLU A 270 2.15 -34.55 -6.48
N ARG A 271 2.87 -33.47 -6.77
CA ARG A 271 2.26 -32.19 -7.15
C ARG A 271 1.58 -32.32 -8.52
N GLY A 272 0.31 -31.94 -8.61
CA GLY A 272 -0.53 -32.14 -9.79
C GLY A 272 -1.30 -33.46 -9.83
N GLU A 273 -0.86 -34.50 -9.10
CA GLU A 273 -1.56 -35.79 -8.98
C GLU A 273 -2.03 -36.00 -7.53
N GLY A 274 -3.32 -35.74 -7.27
CA GLY A 274 -3.93 -35.93 -5.94
C GLY A 274 -4.24 -34.64 -5.18
N GLU A 275 -4.11 -33.46 -5.80
CA GLU A 275 -4.56 -32.19 -5.21
C GLU A 275 -6.07 -32.22 -4.88
N ASP A 276 -6.88 -32.79 -5.77
CA ASP A 276 -8.31 -33.00 -5.54
C ASP A 276 -8.57 -33.92 -4.33
N GLU A 277 -7.74 -34.95 -4.14
CA GLU A 277 -7.84 -35.88 -3.01
C GLU A 277 -7.42 -35.18 -1.71
N ALA A 278 -6.36 -34.37 -1.75
CA ALA A 278 -5.92 -33.55 -0.62
C ALA A 278 -7.01 -32.56 -0.20
N ILE A 279 -7.63 -31.87 -1.15
CA ILE A 279 -8.74 -30.94 -0.88
C ILE A 279 -9.91 -31.67 -0.23
N LYS A 280 -10.36 -32.78 -0.81
CA LYS A 280 -11.46 -33.59 -0.25
C LYS A 280 -11.14 -34.09 1.16
N THR A 281 -9.90 -34.51 1.38
CA THR A 281 -9.42 -34.95 2.71
C THR A 281 -9.47 -33.80 3.72
N VAL A 282 -9.00 -32.61 3.36
CA VAL A 282 -9.02 -31.43 4.25
C VAL A 282 -10.45 -31.04 4.61
N LEU A 283 -11.34 -31.02 3.61
CA LEU A 283 -12.71 -30.52 3.77
C LEU A 283 -13.65 -31.48 4.50
N SER A 284 -13.29 -32.76 4.64
CA SER A 284 -14.12 -33.72 5.39
C SER A 284 -14.44 -33.22 6.80
N ASP A 285 -15.68 -33.45 7.23
CA ASP A 285 -16.22 -33.18 8.56
C ASP A 285 -15.27 -33.60 9.71
N LYS A 286 -14.62 -34.75 9.58
CA LYS A 286 -13.66 -35.27 10.57
C LYS A 286 -12.32 -34.54 10.59
N ASN A 287 -11.92 -33.92 9.48
CA ASN A 287 -10.55 -33.43 9.29
C ASN A 287 -10.46 -31.90 9.38
N ILE A 288 -11.50 -31.18 8.94
CA ILE A 288 -11.47 -29.73 8.75
C ILE A 288 -11.07 -28.95 10.00
N GLY A 289 -11.54 -29.38 11.17
CA GLY A 289 -11.17 -28.79 12.45
C GLY A 289 -9.70 -29.01 12.84
N HIS A 290 -9.10 -30.14 12.46
CA HIS A 290 -7.69 -30.40 12.71
C HIS A 290 -6.79 -29.50 11.87
N PHE A 291 -7.11 -29.32 10.58
CA PHE A 291 -6.38 -28.40 9.71
C PHE A 291 -6.52 -26.96 10.18
N PHE A 292 -7.73 -26.52 10.56
CA PHE A 292 -7.94 -25.18 11.12
C PHE A 292 -7.06 -24.94 12.35
N ASN A 293 -7.03 -25.88 13.30
CA ASN A 293 -6.22 -25.76 14.52
C ASN A 293 -4.72 -25.64 14.24
N VAL A 294 -4.20 -26.38 13.25
CA VAL A 294 -2.79 -26.28 12.86
C VAL A 294 -2.49 -24.96 12.17
N ILE A 295 -3.38 -24.49 11.30
CA ILE A 295 -3.25 -23.16 10.67
C ILE A 295 -3.25 -22.07 11.74
N ASP A 296 -4.17 -22.11 12.70
CA ASP A 296 -4.27 -21.09 13.75
C ASP A 296 -3.01 -21.02 14.61
N LYS A 297 -2.50 -22.16 15.07
CA LYS A 297 -1.22 -22.24 15.80
C LYS A 297 -0.03 -21.77 14.97
N ALA A 298 0.00 -22.09 13.68
CA ALA A 298 1.05 -21.64 12.78
C ALA A 298 1.01 -20.12 12.59
N LYS A 299 -0.18 -19.51 12.49
CA LYS A 299 -0.33 -18.05 12.40
C LYS A 299 0.14 -17.36 13.67
N GLU A 300 -0.27 -17.85 14.84
CA GLU A 300 0.15 -17.33 16.14
C GLU A 300 1.68 -17.28 16.25
N LYS A 301 2.33 -18.41 15.95
CA LYS A 301 3.78 -18.52 16.00
C LYS A 301 4.50 -17.68 14.95
N TYR A 302 3.97 -17.64 13.72
CA TYR A 302 4.52 -16.82 12.65
C TYR A 302 4.53 -15.34 13.02
N ILE A 303 3.43 -14.81 13.55
CA ILE A 303 3.37 -13.41 13.97
C ILE A 303 4.33 -13.13 15.12
N LYS A 304 4.44 -14.02 16.10
CA LYS A 304 5.41 -13.87 17.19
C LYS A 304 6.85 -13.79 16.68
N GLU A 305 7.24 -14.71 15.80
CA GLU A 305 8.61 -14.75 15.24
C GLU A 305 8.89 -13.58 14.28
N VAL A 306 7.89 -13.08 13.55
CA VAL A 306 8.02 -11.87 12.73
C VAL A 306 8.14 -10.63 13.62
N ILE A 307 7.32 -10.49 14.66
CA ILE A 307 7.36 -9.34 15.60
C ILE A 307 8.73 -9.26 16.30
N GLU A 308 9.25 -10.38 16.81
CA GLU A 308 10.55 -10.43 17.50
C GLU A 308 11.73 -10.05 16.59
N ARG A 309 11.59 -10.13 15.27
CA ARG A 309 12.63 -9.80 14.28
C ARG A 309 12.54 -8.38 13.71
N THR A 310 11.54 -7.57 14.04
CA THR A 310 11.14 -6.41 13.20
C THR A 310 11.04 -5.05 13.90
N SER A 311 11.90 -4.80 14.89
CA SER A 311 12.11 -3.46 15.47
C SER A 311 13.30 -2.70 14.85
N GLU A 312 13.70 -3.05 13.63
CA GLU A 312 14.79 -2.38 12.93
C GLU A 312 14.30 -1.19 12.10
N LEU A 313 14.82 -0.01 12.42
CA LEU A 313 14.70 1.16 11.54
C LEU A 313 15.73 1.06 10.44
N GLY A 314 15.31 1.27 9.19
CA GLY A 314 16.21 1.53 8.09
C GLY A 314 16.75 2.96 8.21
N PHE A 315 17.87 3.23 7.55
CA PHE A 315 18.45 4.58 7.49
C PHE A 315 18.96 4.95 6.10
N ILE A 316 19.06 6.25 5.85
CA ILE A 316 19.66 6.87 4.66
C ILE A 316 20.70 7.86 5.16
N GLU A 317 21.97 7.60 4.88
CA GLU A 317 23.09 8.37 5.43
C GLU A 317 23.12 9.82 4.94
N ASN A 318 22.86 10.05 3.65
CA ASN A 318 22.91 11.37 3.02
C ASN A 318 21.52 11.78 2.49
N TRP A 319 20.52 11.75 3.36
CA TRP A 319 19.16 12.14 2.99
C TRP A 319 19.09 13.63 2.64
N ASN A 320 18.32 13.94 1.59
CA ASN A 320 18.06 15.29 1.12
C ASN A 320 16.58 15.43 0.71
N ILE A 321 16.12 16.68 0.65
CA ILE A 321 14.75 17.01 0.27
C ILE A 321 14.50 16.50 -1.15
N SER A 322 13.42 15.76 -1.39
CA SER A 322 13.12 15.19 -2.70
C SER A 322 12.99 16.26 -3.79
N GLU A 323 13.38 15.94 -5.03
CA GLU A 323 13.30 16.87 -6.17
C GLU A 323 11.86 17.26 -6.52
N LYS A 324 10.93 16.32 -6.32
CA LYS A 324 9.51 16.52 -6.55
C LYS A 324 8.67 15.93 -5.43
N GLN A 325 7.52 16.56 -5.21
CA GLN A 325 6.47 16.07 -4.32
C GLN A 325 5.13 16.20 -5.01
N THR A 326 4.26 15.23 -4.81
CA THR A 326 2.93 15.21 -5.42
C THR A 326 1.84 15.31 -4.38
N PHE A 327 0.75 15.97 -4.74
CA PHE A 327 -0.37 16.28 -3.85
C PHE A 327 -1.68 15.96 -4.56
N ASN A 328 -2.68 15.49 -3.81
CA ASN A 328 -4.04 15.29 -4.31
C ASN A 328 -4.84 16.61 -4.28
N GLU A 329 -6.10 16.56 -4.69
CA GLU A 329 -7.02 17.72 -4.72
C GLU A 329 -7.28 18.37 -3.36
N THR A 330 -7.04 17.68 -2.24
CA THR A 330 -7.30 18.26 -0.91
C THR A 330 -6.33 19.37 -0.54
N TYR A 331 -5.23 19.53 -1.29
CA TYR A 331 -4.25 20.59 -1.07
C TYR A 331 -4.57 21.84 -1.87
N GLN A 332 -4.28 22.99 -1.29
CA GLN A 332 -4.45 24.29 -1.94
C GLN A 332 -3.10 24.94 -2.19
N LYS A 333 -2.99 25.65 -3.32
CA LYS A 333 -1.79 26.41 -3.66
C LYS A 333 -1.74 27.72 -2.87
N GLU A 334 -0.63 27.99 -2.20
CA GLU A 334 -0.35 29.29 -1.56
C GLU A 334 0.96 29.89 -2.07
N ASP A 335 1.07 31.22 -2.15
CA ASP A 335 2.34 31.89 -2.45
C ASP A 335 3.22 31.93 -1.19
N ARG A 336 4.22 31.05 -1.15
CA ARG A 336 5.17 30.89 -0.05
C ARG A 336 6.60 30.93 -0.56
N ARG A 337 7.12 32.12 -0.82
CA ARG A 337 8.43 32.32 -1.47
C ARG A 337 9.60 31.66 -0.75
N LYS A 338 9.55 31.49 0.58
CA LYS A 338 10.62 30.82 1.35
C LYS A 338 10.48 29.30 1.42
N SER A 339 9.36 28.73 1.00
CA SER A 339 9.29 27.28 0.81
C SER A 339 10.35 26.85 -0.21
N ILE A 340 11.10 25.82 0.12
CA ILE A 340 12.05 25.20 -0.82
C ILE A 340 11.35 24.41 -1.94
N MET A 341 10.08 24.06 -1.73
CA MET A 341 9.22 23.37 -2.71
C MET A 341 8.28 24.38 -3.36
N GLN A 342 8.29 24.47 -4.70
CA GLN A 342 7.52 25.42 -5.50
C GLN A 342 6.81 24.73 -6.69
N PRO A 343 5.54 25.04 -6.98
CA PRO A 343 4.61 25.83 -6.16
C PRO A 343 4.35 25.17 -4.80
N PHE A 344 4.06 25.96 -3.76
CA PHE A 344 3.77 25.40 -2.45
C PHE A 344 2.29 25.01 -2.34
N TYR A 345 2.05 23.82 -1.78
CA TYR A 345 0.73 23.23 -1.57
C TYR A 345 0.57 22.87 -0.10
N ILE A 346 -0.58 23.18 0.49
CA ILE A 346 -0.88 22.90 1.91
C ILE A 346 -2.30 22.37 2.10
N ASP A 347 -2.47 21.45 3.05
CA ASP A 347 -3.78 21.09 3.60
C ASP A 347 -4.00 21.84 4.92
N GLU A 348 -5.13 22.54 5.06
CA GLU A 348 -5.37 23.44 6.20
C GLU A 348 -5.75 22.72 7.51
N LYS A 349 -5.28 21.49 7.72
CA LYS A 349 -5.68 20.67 8.88
C LYS A 349 -5.16 21.23 10.20
N TRP A 350 -3.91 21.72 10.24
CA TRP A 350 -3.24 22.10 11.48
C TRP A 350 -2.94 23.59 11.55
N LYS A 351 -3.69 24.29 12.41
CA LYS A 351 -3.53 25.74 12.62
C LYS A 351 -2.15 26.13 13.17
N SER A 352 -1.53 25.27 13.97
CA SER A 352 -0.19 25.47 14.54
C SER A 352 0.88 25.53 13.46
N GLU A 353 0.86 24.57 12.54
CA GLU A 353 1.77 24.55 11.39
C GLU A 353 1.59 25.79 10.52
N LYS A 354 0.35 26.16 10.20
CA LYS A 354 0.08 27.37 9.39
C LYS A 354 0.58 28.65 10.09
N ALA A 355 0.38 28.76 11.40
CA ALA A 355 0.90 29.87 12.18
C ALA A 355 2.43 29.90 12.20
N PHE A 356 3.08 28.74 12.28
CA PHE A 356 4.54 28.65 12.26
C PHE A 356 5.11 28.98 10.87
N ILE A 357 4.46 28.56 9.78
CA ILE A 357 4.81 28.96 8.42
C ILE A 357 4.77 30.49 8.28
N ASN A 358 3.69 31.13 8.76
CA ASN A 358 3.58 32.59 8.75
C ASN A 358 4.71 33.27 9.54
N TYR A 359 5.08 32.69 10.69
CA TYR A 359 6.23 33.16 11.47
C TYR A 359 7.52 33.05 10.64
N LEU A 360 7.85 31.88 10.08
CA LEU A 360 9.06 31.67 9.28
C LEU A 360 9.14 32.60 8.05
N ASP A 361 8.01 32.84 7.38
CA ASP A 361 7.94 33.76 6.24
C ASP A 361 8.25 35.21 6.66
N SER A 362 7.80 35.64 7.85
CA SER A 362 8.08 36.98 8.37
C SER A 362 9.58 37.24 8.64
N LYS A 363 10.39 36.18 8.86
CA LYS A 363 11.80 36.28 9.28
C LYS A 363 12.77 36.35 8.11
N THR A 364 12.63 37.37 7.27
CA THR A 364 13.37 37.51 5.99
C THR A 364 14.87 37.64 6.15
N ASN A 365 15.34 38.18 7.28
CA ASN A 365 16.76 38.42 7.52
C ASN A 365 17.52 37.19 8.04
N SER A 366 16.82 36.14 8.46
CA SER A 366 17.47 34.98 9.12
C SER A 366 17.14 33.66 8.45
N VAL A 367 15.90 33.47 7.98
CA VAL A 367 15.49 32.25 7.29
C VAL A 367 15.84 32.35 5.80
N GLU A 368 16.62 31.39 5.32
CA GLU A 368 16.96 31.24 3.89
C GLU A 368 15.82 30.52 3.16
N TRP A 369 15.45 29.33 3.66
CA TRP A 369 14.29 28.57 3.20
C TRP A 369 13.78 27.64 4.30
N TRP A 370 12.54 27.18 4.15
CA TRP A 370 11.95 26.15 4.99
C TRP A 370 11.31 25.06 4.14
N PHE A 371 11.18 23.88 4.72
CA PHE A 371 10.55 22.70 4.14
C PHE A 371 9.51 22.16 5.11
N LYS A 372 8.26 22.12 4.68
CA LYS A 372 7.20 21.39 5.39
C LYS A 372 7.36 19.92 5.04
N ASN A 373 7.78 19.13 6.01
CA ASN A 373 7.98 17.70 5.90
C ASN A 373 6.61 16.98 5.94
N SER A 374 6.61 15.67 5.68
CA SER A 374 5.44 14.80 5.85
C SER A 374 5.89 13.49 6.51
N ASP A 375 4.99 12.51 6.61
CA ASP A 375 5.09 11.40 7.55
C ASP A 375 4.90 10.01 6.92
N ARG A 376 5.07 9.89 5.59
CA ARG A 376 4.66 8.68 4.86
C ARG A 376 5.74 7.59 4.75
N ASP A 377 6.94 7.96 4.31
CA ASP A 377 8.01 7.01 3.97
C ASP A 377 9.39 7.67 3.95
N ALA A 378 10.40 6.94 3.46
CA ALA A 378 11.80 7.35 3.42
C ALA A 378 12.09 8.59 2.54
N THR A 379 11.13 9.06 1.72
CA THR A 379 11.26 10.35 1.02
C THR A 379 11.19 11.54 1.96
N PHE A 380 10.70 11.34 3.18
CA PHE A 380 10.60 12.34 4.24
C PHE A 380 11.63 12.10 5.33
N PHE A 381 12.01 13.18 6.00
CA PHE A 381 13.06 13.12 7.00
C PHE A 381 12.49 12.65 8.34
N ALA A 382 13.16 11.70 8.99
CA ALA A 382 12.81 11.27 10.33
C ALA A 382 14.03 11.01 11.20
N VAL A 383 13.87 11.25 12.49
CA VAL A 383 14.84 10.91 13.54
C VAL A 383 14.35 9.68 14.29
N PRO A 384 15.23 8.88 14.92
CA PRO A 384 14.79 7.74 15.70
C PRO A 384 14.32 8.22 17.09
N TYR A 385 13.20 7.69 17.56
CA TYR A 385 12.77 7.86 18.95
C TYR A 385 12.25 6.55 19.53
N GLU A 386 12.18 6.45 20.85
CA GLU A 386 11.77 5.24 21.55
C GLU A 386 10.62 5.55 22.51
N ASN A 387 9.48 4.91 22.28
CA ASN A 387 8.31 4.98 23.15
C ASN A 387 7.72 3.57 23.32
N GLY A 388 8.39 2.75 24.14
CA GLY A 388 8.15 1.31 24.25
C GLY A 388 8.77 0.50 23.09
N GLU A 389 8.76 1.04 21.88
CA GLU A 389 9.44 0.50 20.70
C GLU A 389 10.12 1.63 19.91
N LYS A 390 11.16 1.28 19.13
CA LYS A 390 11.90 2.22 18.29
C LYS A 390 11.11 2.56 17.03
N LYS A 391 10.85 3.84 16.79
CA LYS A 391 10.04 4.34 15.66
C LYS A 391 10.73 5.52 14.95
N PRO A 392 10.41 5.76 13.67
CA PRO A 392 10.77 7.02 13.03
C PRO A 392 9.87 8.14 13.54
N PHE A 393 10.46 9.29 13.86
CA PHE A 393 9.79 10.52 14.18
C PHE A 393 10.05 11.53 13.06
N TYR A 394 9.01 11.76 12.25
CA TYR A 394 9.02 12.77 11.21
C TYR A 394 8.72 14.13 11.85
N VAL A 395 9.71 15.02 11.87
CA VAL A 395 9.53 16.41 12.33
C VAL A 395 8.76 17.19 11.28
N ASP A 396 7.88 18.10 11.69
CA ASP A 396 7.07 18.90 10.76
C ASP A 396 7.88 19.81 9.81
N PHE A 397 8.99 20.39 10.29
CA PHE A 397 9.73 21.41 9.56
C PHE A 397 11.25 21.21 9.59
N ILE A 398 11.86 21.42 8.42
CA ILE A 398 13.32 21.63 8.28
C ILE A 398 13.53 23.06 7.82
N VAL A 399 14.32 23.83 8.56
CA VAL A 399 14.54 25.26 8.30
C VAL A 399 16.03 25.52 8.11
N LYS A 400 16.41 26.08 6.96
CA LYS A 400 17.77 26.55 6.71
C LYS A 400 17.89 28.02 7.04
N PHE A 401 18.87 28.34 7.88
CA PHE A 401 19.19 29.72 8.26
C PHE A 401 20.36 30.25 7.44
N LYS A 402 20.38 31.56 7.23
CA LYS A 402 21.43 32.27 6.48
C LYS A 402 22.81 32.18 7.14
N ASP A 403 22.88 31.93 8.44
CA ASP A 403 24.14 31.68 9.18
C ASP A 403 24.68 30.25 8.99
N GLY A 404 24.00 29.44 8.18
CA GLY A 404 24.34 28.07 7.84
C GLY A 404 23.73 27.01 8.75
N LYS A 405 23.11 27.37 9.88
CA LYS A 405 22.45 26.40 10.77
C LYS A 405 21.22 25.78 10.13
N ILE A 406 20.86 24.59 10.59
CA ILE A 406 19.62 23.90 10.22
C ILE A 406 18.80 23.67 11.48
N GLY A 407 17.56 24.16 11.47
CA GLY A 407 16.57 23.90 12.51
C GLY A 407 15.68 22.72 12.12
N LEU A 408 15.49 21.78 13.04
CA LEU A 408 14.48 20.72 12.93
C LEU A 408 13.34 21.06 13.91
N PHE A 409 12.09 21.14 13.50
CA PHE A 409 11.01 21.56 14.38
C PHE A 409 9.76 20.71 14.20
N ASP A 410 9.10 20.41 15.32
CA ASP A 410 7.84 19.68 15.37
C ASP A 410 6.83 20.48 16.17
N THR A 411 5.72 20.87 15.56
CA THR A 411 4.67 21.68 16.19
C THR A 411 3.82 20.82 17.12
N HIS A 412 4.38 20.47 18.28
CA HIS A 412 3.80 19.46 19.17
C HIS A 412 3.11 20.07 20.39
N GLY A 413 1.95 19.55 20.75
CA GLY A 413 1.26 19.90 21.99
C GLY A 413 1.88 19.20 23.20
N ILE A 414 2.09 19.94 24.31
CA ILE A 414 2.71 19.43 25.55
C ILE A 414 1.94 18.23 26.14
N HIS A 415 0.64 18.18 25.95
CA HIS A 415 -0.24 17.17 26.54
C HIS A 415 -0.22 15.82 25.82
N LEU A 416 0.56 15.70 24.74
CA LEU A 416 0.65 14.46 23.97
C LEU A 416 1.56 13.45 24.68
N SER A 417 1.06 12.23 24.82
CA SER A 417 1.71 11.16 25.61
C SER A 417 3.13 10.81 25.14
N ASP A 418 3.48 11.12 23.89
CA ASP A 418 4.76 10.86 23.26
C ASP A 418 5.75 12.04 23.34
N PHE A 419 5.36 13.19 23.91
CA PHE A 419 6.19 14.40 23.97
C PHE A 419 7.60 14.12 24.50
N LYS A 420 7.68 13.46 25.67
CA LYS A 420 8.97 13.14 26.33
C LYS A 420 9.85 12.26 25.45
N ALA A 421 9.26 11.23 24.83
CA ALA A 421 9.98 10.29 23.98
C ALA A 421 10.51 10.96 22.71
N LYS A 422 9.69 11.80 22.07
CA LYS A 422 10.08 12.60 20.90
C LYS A 422 11.19 13.60 21.24
N ALA A 423 11.06 14.35 22.34
CA ALA A 423 12.06 15.30 22.80
C ALA A 423 13.42 14.60 23.04
N GLU A 424 13.41 13.46 23.72
CA GLU A 424 14.61 12.65 23.99
C GLU A 424 15.27 12.15 22.69
N GLY A 425 14.49 11.61 21.76
CA GLY A 425 15.01 11.10 20.48
C GLY A 425 15.64 12.21 19.62
N LEU A 426 14.96 13.35 19.54
CA LEU A 426 15.41 14.51 18.78
C LEU A 426 16.68 15.13 19.37
N HIS A 427 16.75 15.28 20.70
CA HIS A 427 17.94 15.75 21.41
C HIS A 427 19.15 14.85 21.13
N LYS A 428 19.01 13.53 21.31
CA LYS A 428 20.09 12.55 21.05
C LYS A 428 20.57 12.57 19.61
N TYR A 429 19.64 12.66 18.65
CA TYR A 429 19.96 12.73 17.23
C TYR A 429 20.86 13.94 16.93
N ILE A 430 20.48 15.12 17.41
CA ILE A 430 21.22 16.37 17.17
C ILE A 430 22.58 16.35 17.83
N GLU A 431 22.66 15.88 19.08
CA GLU A 431 23.93 15.77 19.78
C GLU A 431 24.91 14.89 19.00
N SER A 432 24.43 13.76 18.46
CA SER A 432 25.21 12.85 17.62
C SER A 432 25.66 13.49 16.30
N GLU A 433 24.75 14.11 15.57
CA GLU A 433 25.06 14.70 14.26
C GLU A 433 25.95 15.95 14.38
N ASN A 434 25.79 16.74 15.44
CA ASN A 434 26.69 17.87 15.72
C ASN A 434 28.09 17.41 16.10
N LYS A 435 28.24 16.29 16.82
CA LYS A 435 29.55 15.64 17.04
C LYS A 435 30.21 15.20 15.72
N ARG A 436 29.43 14.94 14.67
CA ARG A 436 29.88 14.64 13.31
C ARG A 436 30.11 15.90 12.44
N GLY A 437 30.05 17.09 13.03
CA GLY A 437 30.35 18.36 12.35
C GLY A 437 29.17 19.06 11.70
N LYS A 438 27.93 18.56 11.88
CA LYS A 438 26.74 19.30 11.48
C LYS A 438 26.49 20.48 12.43
N ARG A 439 25.65 21.43 12.00
CA ARG A 439 25.23 22.61 12.78
C ARG A 439 23.72 22.62 12.96
N LEU A 440 23.22 21.56 13.59
CA LEU A 440 21.80 21.33 13.84
C LEU A 440 21.40 21.93 15.18
N PHE A 441 20.17 22.43 15.24
CA PHE A 441 19.46 22.67 16.48
C PHE A 441 17.99 22.33 16.25
N SER A 442 17.23 22.16 17.33
CA SER A 442 15.85 21.71 17.21
C SER A 442 15.11 21.94 18.49
N GLY A 443 13.79 21.86 18.42
CA GLY A 443 12.99 21.46 19.55
C GLY A 443 11.57 21.15 19.14
N LEU A 444 10.84 20.52 20.06
CA LEU A 444 9.39 20.55 20.01
C LEU A 444 8.97 22.01 20.18
N ILE A 445 8.30 22.57 19.19
CA ILE A 445 8.05 24.00 19.07
C ILE A 445 6.59 24.33 19.35
N MET A 446 6.36 25.45 20.03
CA MET A 446 5.02 25.96 20.27
C MET A 446 4.97 27.47 20.38
N ASN A 447 3.77 28.01 20.24
CA ASN A 447 3.46 29.38 20.58
C ASN A 447 2.89 29.44 22.00
N THR A 448 3.36 30.39 22.81
CA THR A 448 2.86 30.57 24.19
C THR A 448 1.39 30.97 24.26
N ASP A 449 0.82 31.50 23.16
CA ASP A 449 -0.62 31.62 22.96
C ASP A 449 -1.07 30.63 21.88
N SER A 450 -1.33 29.38 22.29
CA SER A 450 -1.74 28.30 21.38
C SER A 450 -3.12 28.52 20.73
N ARG A 451 -3.91 29.49 21.21
CA ARG A 451 -5.25 29.77 20.67
C ARG A 451 -5.21 30.76 19.52
N ASN A 452 -4.46 31.85 19.66
CA ASN A 452 -4.42 32.90 18.64
C ASN A 452 -3.05 33.08 17.97
N TYR A 453 -2.03 32.35 18.43
CA TYR A 453 -0.66 32.41 17.93
C TYR A 453 -0.05 33.82 17.94
N LYS A 454 -0.47 34.66 18.91
CA LYS A 454 0.05 36.03 19.13
C LYS A 454 1.19 36.08 20.15
N GLY A 455 1.49 34.97 20.79
CA GLY A 455 2.57 34.84 21.75
C GLY A 455 3.93 34.66 21.08
N ARG A 456 4.94 34.42 21.91
CA ARG A 456 6.30 34.11 21.45
C ARG A 456 6.40 32.64 21.05
N TRP A 457 7.27 32.36 20.08
CA TRP A 457 7.63 31.00 19.70
C TRP A 457 8.75 30.51 20.59
N ILE A 458 8.54 29.38 21.25
CA ILE A 458 9.50 28.73 22.14
C ILE A 458 9.72 27.30 21.68
N TYR A 459 10.90 26.76 21.94
CA TYR A 459 11.24 25.37 21.64
C TYR A 459 11.90 24.70 22.84
N PHE A 460 11.66 23.39 22.96
CA PHE A 460 12.28 22.54 23.97
C PHE A 460 13.35 21.67 23.33
N ASP A 461 14.60 21.86 23.72
CA ASP A 461 15.78 21.19 23.16
C ASP A 461 16.59 20.40 24.19
N GLU A 462 16.03 20.18 25.38
CA GLU A 462 16.67 19.44 26.47
C GLU A 462 16.17 17.98 26.53
N THR A 463 16.76 17.18 27.41
CA THR A 463 16.33 15.79 27.63
C THR A 463 14.97 15.70 28.30
N SER A 464 14.31 14.56 28.17
CA SER A 464 13.00 14.29 28.79
C SER A 464 12.97 14.44 30.31
N LYS A 465 14.14 14.36 30.98
CA LYS A 465 14.30 14.54 32.43
C LYS A 465 14.09 15.98 32.87
N GLU A 466 14.48 16.93 32.03
CA GLU A 466 14.34 18.35 32.32
C GLU A 466 12.91 18.84 32.11
N PHE A 467 12.09 18.11 31.36
CA PHE A 467 10.74 18.53 31.04
C PHE A 467 9.86 18.66 32.29
N LYS A 468 9.32 19.88 32.49
CA LYS A 468 8.39 20.22 33.57
C LYS A 468 7.03 20.59 32.98
N ASN A 469 5.97 19.95 33.47
CA ASN A 469 4.63 20.18 32.96
C ASN A 469 4.15 21.60 33.32
N ASN A 470 3.62 22.34 32.34
CA ASN A 470 3.15 23.73 32.49
C ASN A 470 4.20 24.73 33.02
N ASP A 471 5.49 24.43 32.87
CA ASP A 471 6.59 25.33 33.22
C ASP A 471 7.48 25.55 31.99
N PHE A 472 7.60 26.81 31.57
CA PHE A 472 8.39 27.22 30.41
C PHE A 472 9.78 27.76 30.78
N SER A 473 10.20 27.64 32.05
CA SER A 473 11.48 28.17 32.54
C SER A 473 12.72 27.60 31.85
N ASN A 474 12.63 26.36 31.37
CA ASN A 474 13.68 25.67 30.63
C ASN A 474 13.43 25.57 29.12
N TRP A 475 12.44 26.32 28.62
CA TRP A 475 12.20 26.48 27.20
C TRP A 475 12.99 27.67 26.67
N LYS A 476 13.46 27.58 25.42
CA LYS A 476 14.23 28.64 24.78
C LYS A 476 13.34 29.41 23.82
N ASP A 477 13.49 30.74 23.80
CA ASP A 477 12.85 31.56 22.78
C ASP A 477 13.49 31.28 21.41
N LEU A 478 12.64 31.08 20.40
CA LEU A 478 13.11 30.96 19.02
C LEU A 478 13.40 32.36 18.46
N LEU A 479 14.57 32.91 18.81
CA LEU A 479 15.04 34.21 18.36
C LEU A 479 15.70 34.09 16.99
N ILE A 480 14.87 34.19 15.95
CA ILE A 480 15.27 34.17 14.54
C ILE A 480 14.70 35.37 13.79
#